data_AF-A0A226M7C1-F1
#
_entry.id   AF-A0A226M7C1-F1
#
_cell.length_a   1.000
_cell.length_b   1.000
_cell.length_c   1.000
_cell.angle_alpha   90.00
_cell.angle_beta   90.00
_cell.angle_gamma   90.00
#
_symmetry.space_group_name_H-M   'P 1'
#
loop_
_entity.id
_entity.type
_entity.pdbx_description
1 polymer ?
#
loop_
_entity_poly.entity_id
_entity_poly.type
_entity_poly.pdbx_seq_one_letter_code
_entity_poly.pdbx_strand_id
1 'polypeptide(L)'
;VPQVKLLCGSDVLESFGIPNLWKLEDITEIMQDYGLVCISRAGNSTQKFIYESDILWKYKNNIHLVEEWITNDISSTKIRRALRRGQSIRYLVPDVVRAYIEKNDLYSAESEDRNAGVILAPLQKNATGSKN
;
A
#
# COMPACT_ATOMS: atom_id res chain seq x y z
N VAL A 1 -4.41 -2.92 -28.20
CA VAL A 1 -4.87 -3.88 -27.18
C VAL A 1 -4.82 -3.17 -25.84
N PRO A 2 -5.84 -3.29 -24.95
CA PRO A 2 -5.79 -2.67 -23.62
C PRO A 2 -4.67 -3.25 -22.77
N GLN A 3 -4.15 -2.44 -21.83
CA GLN A 3 -3.10 -2.84 -20.88
C GLN A 3 -3.60 -2.72 -19.45
N VAL A 4 -3.18 -3.64 -18.59
CA VAL A 4 -3.40 -3.58 -17.14
C VAL A 4 -2.20 -2.90 -16.48
N LYS A 5 -2.45 -2.01 -15.53
CA LYS A 5 -1.42 -1.36 -14.70
C LYS A 5 -1.77 -1.46 -13.22
N LEU A 6 -0.75 -1.53 -12.36
CA LEU A 6 -0.94 -1.50 -10.92
C LEU A 6 -1.15 -0.06 -10.45
N LEU A 7 -2.32 0.27 -9.91
CA LEU A 7 -2.57 1.54 -9.24
C LEU A 7 -2.26 1.40 -7.75
N CYS A 8 -1.37 2.26 -7.22
CA CYS A 8 -1.01 2.22 -5.80
C CYS A 8 -0.59 3.59 -5.24
N GLY A 9 -0.40 3.67 -3.92
CA GLY A 9 0.26 4.80 -3.28
C GLY A 9 1.78 4.67 -3.27
N SER A 10 2.47 5.73 -2.83
CA SER A 10 3.93 5.72 -2.65
C SER A 10 4.39 4.70 -1.62
N ASP A 11 3.55 4.40 -0.63
CA ASP A 11 3.81 3.40 0.41
C ASP A 11 4.01 1.99 -0.17
N VAL A 12 3.23 1.59 -1.17
CA VAL A 12 3.39 0.30 -1.86
C VAL A 12 4.67 0.30 -2.71
N LEU A 13 4.95 1.37 -3.45
CA LEU A 13 6.16 1.44 -4.27
C LEU A 13 7.43 1.37 -3.40
N GLU A 14 7.50 2.18 -2.35
CA GLU A 14 8.63 2.21 -1.41
C GLU A 14 8.76 0.88 -0.65
N SER A 15 7.68 0.11 -0.51
CA SER A 15 7.72 -1.23 0.10
C SER A 15 8.54 -2.26 -0.71
N PHE A 16 8.81 -2.00 -1.99
CA PHE A 16 9.72 -2.83 -2.79
C PHE A 16 11.15 -2.87 -2.22
N GLY A 17 11.54 -1.86 -1.44
CA GLY A 17 12.82 -1.81 -0.74
C GLY A 17 12.86 -2.61 0.56
N ILE A 18 11.73 -3.15 1.05
CA ILE A 18 11.67 -3.90 2.30
C ILE A 18 12.23 -5.32 2.06
N PRO A 19 13.30 -5.73 2.76
CA PRO A 19 13.91 -7.04 2.57
C PRO A 19 12.91 -8.18 2.76
N ASN A 20 12.92 -9.14 1.84
CA ASN A 20 12.05 -10.32 1.82
C ASN A 20 10.54 -10.02 1.66
N LEU A 21 10.11 -8.78 1.46
CA LEU A 21 8.68 -8.50 1.28
C LEU A 21 8.22 -8.85 -0.14
N TRP A 22 9.04 -8.51 -1.12
CA TRP A 22 8.81 -8.76 -2.54
C TRP A 22 9.93 -9.62 -3.10
N LYS A 23 9.61 -10.50 -4.05
CA LYS A 23 10.64 -11.18 -4.85
C LYS A 23 11.14 -10.23 -5.93
N LEU A 24 12.42 -10.35 -6.27
CA LEU A 24 13.02 -9.49 -7.28
C LEU A 24 12.42 -9.76 -8.67
N GLU A 25 12.12 -11.03 -8.95
CA GLU A 25 11.42 -11.45 -10.17
C GLU A 25 10.04 -10.78 -10.28
N ASP A 26 9.25 -10.80 -9.20
CA ASP A 26 7.91 -10.19 -9.18
C ASP A 26 7.97 -8.68 -9.45
N ILE A 27 8.91 -7.96 -8.81
CA ILE A 27 9.11 -6.52 -9.07
C ILE A 27 9.45 -6.29 -10.55
N THR A 28 10.35 -7.12 -11.10
CA THR A 28 10.79 -7.01 -12.49
C THR A 28 9.64 -7.23 -13.47
N GLU A 29 8.81 -8.26 -13.26
CA GLU A 29 7.63 -8.55 -14.10
C GLU A 29 6.61 -7.40 -14.03
N ILE A 30 6.27 -6.92 -12.83
CA ILE A 30 5.33 -5.81 -12.66
C ILE A 30 5.83 -4.57 -13.43
N MET A 31 7.11 -4.22 -13.32
CA MET A 31 7.67 -3.04 -14.00
C MET A 31 7.80 -3.21 -15.51
N GLN A 32 8.18 -4.39 -15.98
CA GLN A 32 8.45 -4.63 -17.40
C GLN A 32 7.15 -4.85 -18.19
N ASP A 33 6.27 -5.72 -17.72
CA ASP A 33 5.19 -6.27 -18.54
C ASP A 33 3.85 -5.53 -18.33
N TYR A 34 3.67 -4.86 -17.19
CA TYR A 34 2.43 -4.17 -16.83
C TYR A 34 2.64 -2.65 -16.67
N GLY A 35 3.48 -2.27 -15.72
CA GLY A 35 3.72 -0.90 -15.28
C GLY A 35 2.87 -0.50 -14.08
N LEU A 36 3.21 0.66 -13.53
CA LEU A 36 2.68 1.14 -12.25
C LEU A 36 2.23 2.60 -12.37
N VAL A 37 1.09 2.91 -11.76
CA VAL A 37 0.58 4.28 -11.58
C VAL A 37 0.60 4.55 -10.08
N CYS A 38 1.52 5.40 -9.64
CA CYS A 38 1.74 5.71 -8.24
C CYS A 38 1.12 7.07 -7.91
N ILE A 39 0.15 7.10 -7.02
CA ILE A 39 -0.35 8.35 -6.45
C ILE A 39 0.57 8.71 -5.29
N SER A 40 1.39 9.75 -5.48
CA SER A 40 2.31 10.24 -4.44
C SER A 40 1.71 11.45 -3.74
N ARG A 41 1.81 11.45 -2.40
CA ARG A 41 1.63 12.68 -1.62
C ARG A 41 2.73 13.66 -1.97
N ALA A 42 2.44 14.96 -1.88
CA ALA A 42 3.40 16.02 -2.18
C ALA A 42 4.74 15.76 -1.45
N GLY A 43 5.81 15.53 -2.22
CA GLY A 43 7.12 15.16 -1.69
C GLY A 43 8.02 14.47 -2.71
N ASN A 44 9.34 14.63 -2.54
CA ASN A 44 10.34 14.12 -3.48
C ASN A 44 10.87 12.70 -3.14
N SER A 45 10.29 12.04 -2.12
CA SER A 45 10.78 10.74 -1.62
C SER A 45 10.62 9.63 -2.65
N THR A 46 9.47 9.59 -3.33
CA THR A 46 9.13 8.53 -4.27
C THR A 46 9.98 8.61 -5.54
N GLN A 47 10.24 9.83 -6.05
CA GLN A 47 11.16 10.04 -7.17
C GLN A 47 12.60 9.63 -6.82
N LYS A 48 13.06 9.99 -5.63
CA LYS A 48 14.37 9.57 -5.11
C LYS A 48 14.47 8.05 -5.02
N PHE A 49 13.45 7.37 -4.49
CA PHE A 49 13.43 5.92 -4.38
C PHE A 49 13.53 5.22 -5.75
N ILE A 50 12.83 5.73 -6.77
CA ILE A 50 12.94 5.21 -8.15
C ILE A 50 14.35 5.41 -8.71
N TYR A 51 14.96 6.56 -8.45
CA TYR A 51 16.32 6.88 -8.92
C TYR A 51 17.38 5.99 -8.26
N GLU A 52 17.22 5.64 -6.99
CA GLU A 52 18.17 4.83 -6.22
C GLU A 52 18.07 3.33 -6.51
N SER A 53 17.03 2.87 -7.23
CA SER A 53 16.85 1.46 -7.59
C SER A 53 17.11 1.22 -9.08
N ASP A 54 18.12 0.40 -9.39
CA ASP A 54 18.50 0.08 -10.78
C ASP A 54 17.33 -0.49 -11.61
N ILE A 55 16.52 -1.37 -11.00
CA ILE A 55 15.38 -2.00 -11.70
C ILE A 55 14.28 -0.97 -11.95
N LEU A 56 13.92 -0.15 -10.96
CA LEU A 56 12.88 0.87 -11.12
C LEU A 56 13.33 1.94 -12.11
N TRP A 57 14.59 2.36 -12.06
CA TRP A 57 15.16 3.33 -12.99
C TRP A 57 15.19 2.80 -14.42
N LYS A 58 15.59 1.52 -14.62
CA LYS A 58 15.60 0.87 -15.93
C LYS A 58 14.22 0.90 -16.60
N TYR A 59 13.15 0.67 -15.83
CA TYR A 59 11.77 0.65 -16.32
C TYR A 59 10.97 1.91 -15.97
N LYS A 60 11.63 3.02 -15.63
CA LYS A 60 10.97 4.26 -15.16
C LYS A 60 9.90 4.81 -16.09
N ASN A 61 10.04 4.59 -17.40
CA ASN A 61 9.05 5.05 -18.39
C ASN A 61 7.70 4.31 -18.25
N ASN A 62 7.67 3.19 -17.53
CA ASN A 62 6.46 2.43 -17.21
C ASN A 62 5.93 2.73 -15.80
N ILE A 63 6.55 3.67 -15.08
CA ILE A 63 6.15 4.15 -13.77
C ILE A 63 5.59 5.58 -13.93
N HIS A 64 4.29 5.72 -13.69
CA HIS A 64 3.57 7.00 -13.81
C HIS A 64 3.36 7.57 -12.42
N LEU A 65 4.11 8.60 -12.06
CA LEU A 65 3.89 9.33 -10.81
C LEU A 65 2.78 10.37 -11.01
N VAL A 66 1.76 10.29 -10.16
CA VAL A 66 0.62 11.21 -10.14
C VAL A 66 0.64 11.95 -8.82
N GLU A 67 0.87 13.26 -8.88
CA GLU A 67 0.94 14.10 -7.69
C GLU A 67 -0.46 14.43 -7.15
N GLU A 68 -0.68 14.14 -5.88
CA GLU A 68 -1.89 14.54 -5.16
C GLU A 68 -1.71 15.97 -4.60
N TRP A 69 -2.18 16.97 -5.34
CA TRP A 69 -2.10 18.40 -4.95
C TRP A 69 -2.96 18.74 -3.73
N ILE A 70 -4.09 18.06 -3.55
CA ILE A 70 -4.99 18.24 -2.41
C ILE A 70 -4.81 17.04 -1.50
N THR A 71 -4.01 17.20 -0.45
CA THR A 71 -3.68 16.11 0.45
C THR A 71 -4.92 15.57 1.13
N ASN A 72 -5.22 14.29 0.91
CA ASN A 72 -6.20 13.57 1.70
C ASN A 72 -5.48 12.70 2.74
N ASP A 73 -5.60 13.07 4.01
CA ASP A 73 -4.94 12.36 5.11
C ASP A 73 -5.86 11.39 5.88
N ILE A 74 -6.76 10.76 5.13
CA ILE A 74 -7.59 9.65 5.58
C ILE A 74 -6.84 8.34 5.36
N SER A 75 -6.55 7.61 6.43
CA SER A 75 -5.98 6.27 6.37
C SER A 75 -6.81 5.26 7.18
N SER A 76 -6.82 4.00 6.74
CA SER A 76 -7.55 2.93 7.43
C SER A 76 -7.17 2.82 8.91
N THR A 77 -5.89 3.02 9.25
CA THR A 77 -5.40 3.03 10.64
C THR A 77 -6.07 4.14 11.47
N LYS A 78 -6.22 5.35 10.91
CA LYS A 78 -6.90 6.46 11.60
C LYS A 78 -8.39 6.20 11.75
N ILE A 79 -9.04 5.63 10.73
CA ILE A 79 -10.45 5.25 10.77
C ILE A 79 -10.71 4.22 11.87
N ARG A 80 -9.96 3.10 11.91
CA ARG A 80 -10.13 2.08 12.97
C ARG A 80 -9.89 2.65 14.37
N ARG A 81 -8.90 3.55 14.51
CA ARG A 81 -8.64 4.23 15.79
C ARG A 81 -9.77 5.16 16.23
N ALA A 82 -10.36 5.92 15.30
CA ALA A 82 -11.50 6.79 15.59
C ALA A 82 -12.70 5.98 16.09
N LEU A 83 -13.01 4.87 15.40
CA LEU A 83 -14.07 3.94 15.78
C LEU A 83 -13.88 3.35 17.18
N ARG A 84 -12.67 2.85 17.49
CA ARG A 84 -12.35 2.33 18.84
C ARG A 84 -12.50 3.35 19.96
N ARG A 85 -12.47 4.65 19.63
CA ARG A 85 -12.62 5.77 20.57
C ARG A 85 -14.03 6.35 20.58
N GLY A 86 -14.99 5.74 19.88
CA GLY A 86 -16.35 6.26 19.74
C GLY A 86 -16.45 7.57 18.98
N GLN A 87 -15.45 7.89 18.14
CA GLN A 87 -15.45 9.12 17.34
C GLN A 87 -16.17 8.89 16.02
N SER A 88 -16.87 9.92 15.54
CA SER A 88 -17.54 9.88 14.25
C SER A 88 -16.54 9.79 13.10
N ILE A 89 -16.83 8.92 12.13
CA ILE A 89 -16.10 8.82 10.84
C ILE A 89 -16.95 9.32 9.66
N ARG A 90 -18.04 10.05 9.95
CA ARG A 90 -18.90 10.62 8.91
C ARG A 90 -18.09 11.55 8.00
N TYR A 91 -18.36 11.49 6.70
CA TYR A 91 -17.64 12.21 5.64
C TYR A 91 -16.20 11.75 5.37
N LEU A 92 -15.65 10.83 6.16
CA LEU A 92 -14.35 10.22 5.89
C LEU A 92 -14.47 8.92 5.07
N VAL A 93 -15.66 8.33 5.07
CA VAL A 93 -16.04 7.15 4.28
C VAL A 93 -17.45 7.37 3.70
N PRO A 94 -17.84 6.65 2.63
CA PRO A 94 -19.22 6.68 2.14
C PRO A 94 -20.23 6.31 3.23
N ASP A 95 -21.41 6.94 3.24
CA ASP A 95 -22.42 6.72 4.30
C ASP A 95 -22.86 5.27 4.43
N VAL A 96 -22.94 4.54 3.30
CA VAL A 96 -23.26 3.10 3.29
C VAL A 96 -22.19 2.25 3.97
N VAL A 97 -20.91 2.64 3.85
CA VAL A 97 -19.79 1.95 4.52
C VAL A 97 -19.82 2.25 6.01
N ARG A 98 -20.05 3.51 6.39
CA ARG A 98 -20.21 3.90 7.81
C ARG A 98 -21.36 3.12 8.48
N ALA A 99 -22.54 3.10 7.85
CA ALA A 99 -23.70 2.38 8.37
C ALA A 99 -23.42 0.87 8.50
N TYR A 100 -22.68 0.29 7.57
CA TYR A 100 -22.28 -1.11 7.64
C TYR A 100 -21.30 -1.38 8.79
N ILE A 101 -20.30 -0.51 8.99
CA ILE A 101 -19.36 -0.63 10.11
C ILE A 101 -20.08 -0.56 11.45
N GLU A 102 -20.97 0.43 11.63
CA GLU A 102 -21.73 0.64 12.86
C GLU A 102 -22.69 -0.53 13.15
N LYS A 103 -23.39 -1.03 12.12
CA LYS A 103 -24.33 -2.15 12.27
C LYS A 103 -23.66 -3.45 12.72
N ASN A 104 -22.41 -3.69 12.30
CA ASN A 104 -21.71 -4.96 12.52
C ASN A 104 -20.56 -4.86 13.54
N ASP A 105 -20.37 -3.70 14.18
CA ASP A 105 -19.30 -3.41 15.15
C ASP A 105 -17.90 -3.93 14.70
N LEU A 106 -17.51 -3.60 13.47
CA LEU A 106 -16.38 -4.28 12.80
C LEU A 106 -15.00 -4.00 13.41
N TYR A 107 -14.85 -2.90 14.16
CA TYR A 107 -13.53 -2.40 14.57
C TYR A 107 -13.49 -2.07 16.07
N SER A 108 -12.92 -3.00 16.84
CA SER A 108 -12.71 -2.95 18.29
C SER A 108 -11.23 -3.11 18.66
N ALA A 109 -10.89 -3.02 19.94
CA ALA A 109 -9.53 -3.34 20.42
C ALA A 109 -9.13 -4.77 20.03
N GLU A 110 -10.04 -5.74 20.25
CA GLU A 110 -9.85 -7.13 19.87
C GLU A 110 -9.58 -7.30 18.36
N SER A 111 -10.30 -6.55 17.51
CA SER A 111 -10.09 -6.61 16.06
C SER A 111 -8.71 -6.10 15.62
N GLU A 112 -8.13 -5.16 16.36
CA GLU A 112 -6.81 -4.59 16.05
C GLU A 112 -5.68 -5.55 16.43
N ASP A 113 -5.90 -6.37 17.46
CA ASP A 113 -4.94 -7.38 17.93
C ASP A 113 -4.96 -8.67 17.09
N ARG A 114 -5.83 -8.75 16.07
CA ARG A 114 -5.83 -9.88 15.13
C ARG A 114 -4.47 -9.99 14.44
N ASN A 115 -3.89 -11.19 14.48
CA ASN A 115 -2.54 -11.50 13.99
C ASN A 115 -1.41 -10.82 14.77
N ALA A 116 -1.65 -10.34 16.00
CA ALA A 116 -0.57 -9.86 16.86
C ALA A 116 0.50 -10.95 17.04
N GLY A 117 1.76 -10.59 16.82
CA GLY A 117 2.90 -11.52 16.87
C GLY A 117 3.05 -12.45 15.66
N VAL A 118 2.13 -12.42 14.68
CA VAL A 118 2.22 -13.22 13.46
C VAL A 118 3.01 -12.47 12.40
N ILE A 119 3.98 -13.15 11.77
CA ILE A 119 4.78 -12.59 10.68
C ILE A 119 3.93 -12.50 9.41
N LEU A 120 4.04 -11.40 8.67
CA LEU A 120 3.33 -11.23 7.40
C LEU A 120 3.69 -12.35 6.41
N ALA A 121 2.67 -12.90 5.75
CA ALA A 121 2.82 -14.05 4.86
C ALA A 121 3.93 -13.90 3.80
N PRO A 122 4.11 -12.74 3.11
CA PRO A 122 5.20 -12.60 2.15
C PRO A 122 6.58 -12.72 2.80
N LEU A 123 6.78 -12.11 3.97
CA LEU A 123 8.03 -12.20 4.73
C LEU A 123 8.35 -13.65 5.13
N GLN A 124 7.34 -14.40 5.58
CA GLN A 124 7.52 -15.80 5.94
C GLN A 124 7.85 -16.67 4.71
N LYS A 125 7.15 -16.48 3.59
CA LYS A 125 7.34 -17.25 2.36
C LYS A 125 8.70 -16.97 1.71
N ASN A 126 9.13 -15.72 1.64
CA ASN A 126 10.36 -15.35 0.97
C ASN A 126 11.60 -15.64 1.85
N ALA A 127 11.48 -15.55 3.17
CA ALA A 127 12.57 -15.94 4.07
C ALA A 127 12.88 -17.45 4.04
N THR A 128 11.89 -18.29 3.71
CA THR A 128 12.08 -19.74 3.57
C THR A 128 12.59 -20.15 2.19
N GLY A 129 12.34 -19.34 1.15
CA GLY A 129 12.83 -19.56 -0.21
C GLY A 129 14.32 -19.28 -0.43
N SER A 130 14.94 -18.38 0.35
CA SER A 130 16.39 -18.05 0.24
C SER A 130 17.34 -19.12 0.80
N LYS A 131 16.86 -20.33 1.13
CA LYS A 131 17.68 -21.43 1.68
C LYS A 131 18.05 -22.51 0.67
N ASN A 132 17.75 -22.34 -0.62
CA ASN A 132 18.10 -23.29 -1.68
C ASN A 132 19.04 -22.68 -2.71
#